data_AF-A0A3N5X145-F1
#
_entry.id   AF-A0A3N5X145-F1
#
_cell.length_a   1.000
_cell.length_b   1.000
_cell.length_c   1.000
_cell.angle_alpha   90.00
_cell.angle_beta   90.00
_cell.angle_gamma   90.00
#
_symmetry.space_group_name_H-M   'P 1'
#
loop_
_entity.id
_entity.type
_entity.pdbx_description
1 polymer ?
#
loop_
_entity_poly.entity_id
_entity_poly.type
_entity_poly.pdbx_seq_one_letter_code
_entity_poly.pdbx_strand_id
1 'polypeptide(L)'
;MADLNGHMWPTRVILCGRPNAGTWWWEGAAAEAGGIVVKPKTAENPHNGPDYLANLRRAYDEAMFRCITEGAPAPTVGGVFSDWSDKAAPAGNILDGFVYNPALPVHLGVDFGRRTPAVVWVQQQTIGGALCDVVFDEVAPDETLTPELALAMLAPWQRRWGARSTLYGAEPCRWRIDVAYVDPAGNAKNPQTGATDVGILRRQSDPGDGLGGGIGALVVTTTAADRVSVSAGLTKLRGAVCPGEGPRRLLMTRELWDRGMQAPAKERTLSRSLMQYAWKHAEAKAGGGSEHPSTHHVDALRYWYIGARWGIGAGGASAHIGGALLPRSGMVGVR
;
A
#
# COMPACT_ATOMS: atom_id res chain seq x y z
N MET A 1 29.07 17.90 30.24
CA MET A 1 29.96 16.75 30.52
C MET A 1 31.39 17.24 30.35
N ALA A 2 32.32 16.91 31.25
CA ALA A 2 33.72 17.30 31.09
C ALA A 2 34.43 16.37 30.12
N ASP A 3 35.24 16.89 29.19
CA ASP A 3 36.12 16.07 28.37
C ASP A 3 37.37 15.61 29.15
N LEU A 4 38.24 14.84 28.50
CA LEU A 4 39.47 14.32 29.10
C LEU A 4 40.47 15.41 29.54
N ASN A 5 40.26 16.66 29.11
CA ASN A 5 41.07 17.81 29.48
C ASN A 5 40.37 18.72 30.50
N GLY A 6 39.22 18.31 31.04
CA GLY A 6 38.45 19.08 32.02
C GLY A 6 37.62 20.20 31.40
N HIS A 7 37.51 20.31 30.07
CA HIS A 7 36.63 21.31 29.46
C HIS A 7 35.17 20.88 29.60
N MET A 8 34.37 21.78 30.17
CA MET A 8 32.94 21.59 30.30
C MET A 8 32.25 21.93 28.99
N TRP A 9 31.81 20.91 28.27
CA TRP A 9 30.96 21.10 27.10
C TRP A 9 29.48 21.17 27.55
N PRO A 10 28.76 22.24 27.19
CA PRO A 10 27.32 22.29 27.42
C PRO A 10 26.64 21.20 26.60
N THR A 11 25.72 20.47 27.21
CA THR A 11 24.91 19.47 26.49
C THR A 11 24.10 20.19 25.40
N ARG A 12 24.26 19.77 24.16
CA ARG A 12 23.46 20.25 23.03
C ARG A 12 22.46 19.18 22.64
N VAL A 13 21.21 19.60 22.43
CA VAL A 13 20.15 18.75 21.87
C VAL A 13 19.93 19.18 20.43
N ILE A 14 19.99 18.23 19.51
CA ILE A 14 19.70 18.45 18.08
C ILE A 14 18.42 17.69 17.77
N LEU A 15 17.40 18.42 17.31
CA LEU A 15 16.13 17.87 16.88
C LEU A 15 16.04 18.06 15.36
N CYS A 16 15.75 16.97 14.64
CA CYS A 16 15.59 16.98 13.20
C CYS A 16 14.36 16.17 12.82
N GLY A 17 13.49 16.75 11.99
CA GLY A 17 12.28 16.08 11.55
C GLY A 17 11.42 17.00 10.68
N ARG A 18 10.39 16.41 10.07
CA ARG A 18 9.32 17.18 9.44
C ARG A 18 8.25 17.48 10.48
N PRO A 19 7.84 18.75 10.63
CA PRO A 19 6.80 19.10 11.59
C PRO A 19 5.42 18.62 11.13
N ASN A 20 4.66 18.07 12.07
CA ASN A 20 3.22 17.93 11.96
C ASN A 20 2.51 19.02 12.79
N ALA A 21 1.20 19.18 12.60
CA ALA A 21 0.43 20.01 13.50
C ALA A 21 0.52 19.44 14.93
N GLY A 22 1.08 20.20 15.87
CA GLY A 22 1.31 19.77 17.25
C GLY A 22 2.73 19.27 17.56
N THR A 23 3.69 19.39 16.64
CA THR A 23 5.10 19.14 16.95
C THR A 23 5.59 20.14 18.01
N TRP A 24 5.72 19.67 19.26
CA TRP A 24 6.03 20.50 20.43
C TRP A 24 7.34 21.31 20.31
N TRP A 25 8.30 20.82 19.53
CA TRP A 25 9.61 21.45 19.34
C TRP A 25 9.70 22.40 18.14
N TRP A 26 8.72 22.43 17.24
CA TRP A 26 8.84 23.10 15.93
C TRP A 26 8.67 24.63 15.98
N GLU A 27 7.82 25.15 16.87
CA GLU A 27 7.46 26.58 16.89
C GLU A 27 7.72 27.27 18.23
N GLY A 28 7.77 26.54 19.35
CA GLY A 28 7.88 27.13 20.70
C GLY A 28 9.11 26.65 21.46
N ALA A 29 9.16 25.36 21.81
CA ALA A 29 10.09 24.88 22.84
C ALA A 29 11.58 25.07 22.49
N ALA A 30 11.97 24.94 21.22
CA ALA A 30 13.36 25.14 20.81
C ALA A 30 13.77 26.63 20.89
N ALA A 31 12.87 27.55 20.57
CA ALA A 31 13.12 28.99 20.67
C ALA A 31 13.05 29.47 22.13
N GLU A 32 12.08 28.98 22.92
CA GLU A 32 11.92 29.28 24.35
C GLU A 32 13.14 28.83 25.17
N ALA A 33 13.77 27.72 24.78
CA ALA A 33 15.02 27.24 25.40
C ALA A 33 16.28 28.01 24.93
N GLY A 34 16.13 29.10 24.15
CA GLY A 34 17.24 29.87 23.58
C GLY A 34 18.00 29.13 22.46
N GLY A 35 17.39 28.12 21.86
CA GLY A 35 17.96 27.33 20.77
C GLY A 35 17.81 27.98 19.40
N ILE A 36 18.55 27.44 18.43
CA ILE A 36 18.52 27.88 17.03
C ILE A 36 17.56 26.99 16.25
N VAL A 37 16.59 27.59 15.57
CA VAL A 37 15.67 26.89 14.67
C VAL A 37 16.09 27.17 13.23
N VAL A 38 16.40 26.11 12.48
CA VAL A 38 16.74 26.17 11.05
C VAL A 38 15.64 25.49 10.26
N LYS A 39 15.06 26.21 9.27
CA LYS A 39 13.99 25.71 8.40
C LYS A 39 14.49 25.66 6.95
N PRO A 40 15.29 24.65 6.59
CA PRO A 40 15.82 24.55 5.23
C PRO A 40 14.67 24.30 4.25
N LYS A 41 14.65 25.03 3.14
CA LYS A 41 13.69 24.80 2.06
C LYS A 41 14.24 23.73 1.13
N THR A 42 13.34 22.93 0.56
CA THR A 42 13.73 21.92 -0.43
C THR A 42 14.51 22.57 -1.58
N ALA A 43 14.09 23.75 -2.05
CA ALA A 43 14.76 24.46 -3.15
C ALA A 43 16.22 24.88 -2.86
N GLU A 44 16.64 24.89 -1.59
CA GLU A 44 17.99 25.24 -1.16
C GLU A 44 18.96 24.06 -1.24
N ASN A 45 18.48 22.84 -1.48
CA ASN A 45 19.33 21.66 -1.61
C ASN A 45 19.95 21.56 -3.02
N PRO A 46 21.26 21.78 -3.19
CA PRO A 46 21.92 21.76 -4.51
C PRO A 46 21.98 20.36 -5.12
N HIS A 47 21.67 19.30 -4.35
CA HIS A 47 21.64 17.92 -4.83
C HIS A 47 20.30 17.50 -5.44
N ASN A 48 19.31 18.39 -5.44
CA ASN A 48 18.06 18.11 -6.13
C ASN A 48 18.29 18.07 -7.64
N GLY A 49 17.74 17.04 -8.29
CA GLY A 49 17.69 17.00 -9.75
C GLY A 49 16.83 18.14 -10.33
N PRO A 50 17.02 18.48 -11.62
CA PRO A 50 16.35 19.61 -12.26
C PRO A 50 14.82 19.55 -12.20
N ASP A 51 14.24 18.34 -12.23
CA ASP A 51 12.79 18.14 -12.21
C ASP A 51 12.22 17.83 -10.82
N TYR A 52 13.03 17.89 -9.75
CA TYR A 52 12.61 17.40 -8.43
C TYR A 52 11.36 18.12 -7.91
N LEU A 53 11.37 19.45 -7.91
CA LEU A 53 10.23 20.26 -7.47
C LEU A 53 9.00 20.07 -8.37
N ALA A 54 9.21 19.97 -9.69
CA ALA A 54 8.12 19.72 -10.62
C ALA A 54 7.47 18.35 -10.36
N ASN A 55 8.27 17.32 -10.10
CA ASN A 55 7.79 15.98 -9.74
C ASN A 55 7.03 15.98 -8.41
N LEU A 56 7.50 16.73 -7.41
CA LEU A 56 6.76 16.89 -6.15
C LEU A 56 5.42 17.58 -6.37
N ARG A 57 5.37 18.62 -7.20
CA ARG A 57 4.12 19.34 -7.50
C ARG A 57 3.09 18.46 -8.20
N ARG A 58 3.54 17.59 -9.13
CA ARG A 58 2.67 16.61 -9.75
C ARG A 58 2.14 15.57 -8.76
N ALA A 59 3.00 15.11 -7.85
CA ALA A 59 2.64 14.03 -6.94
C ALA A 59 1.80 14.44 -5.73
N TYR A 60 1.74 15.73 -5.39
CA TYR A 60 1.13 16.17 -4.14
C TYR A 60 0.21 17.35 -4.35
N ASP A 61 -0.89 17.38 -3.60
CA ASP A 61 -1.72 18.58 -3.48
C ASP A 61 -0.92 19.76 -2.90
N GLU A 62 -1.44 20.97 -3.04
CA GLU A 62 -0.74 22.19 -2.61
C GLU A 62 -0.30 22.14 -1.14
N ALA A 63 -1.15 21.61 -0.25
CA ALA A 63 -0.84 21.51 1.18
C ALA A 63 0.34 20.56 1.46
N MET A 64 0.34 19.36 0.89
CA MET A 64 1.47 18.43 1.04
C MET A 64 2.72 18.91 0.30
N PHE A 65 2.54 19.54 -0.86
CA PHE A 65 3.64 20.14 -1.61
C PHE A 65 4.38 21.17 -0.76
N ARG A 66 3.66 22.11 -0.12
CA ARG A 66 4.27 23.08 0.80
C ARG A 66 4.85 22.44 2.06
N CYS A 67 4.19 21.41 2.60
CA CYS A 67 4.75 20.69 3.74
C CYS A 67 6.13 20.11 3.43
N ILE A 68 6.29 19.49 2.25
CA ILE A 68 7.56 18.90 1.82
C ILE A 68 8.57 19.98 1.43
N THR A 69 8.13 21.02 0.72
CA THR A 69 9.06 21.97 0.08
C THR A 69 9.42 23.17 0.95
N GLU A 70 8.49 23.65 1.77
CA GLU A 70 8.59 24.87 2.56
C GLU A 70 8.65 24.60 4.07
N GLY A 71 8.50 23.34 4.49
CA GLY A 71 8.46 22.98 5.91
C GLY A 71 7.16 23.41 6.60
N ALA A 72 6.08 23.60 5.85
CA ALA A 72 4.76 23.84 6.42
C ALA A 72 4.29 22.62 7.23
N PRO A 73 3.42 22.80 8.26
CA PRO A 73 2.85 21.67 9.00
C PRO A 73 2.10 20.71 8.06
N ALA A 74 2.28 19.40 8.25
CA ALA A 74 1.51 18.41 7.52
C ALA A 74 -0.01 18.55 7.82
N PRO A 75 -0.90 18.29 6.84
CA PRO A 75 -2.34 18.24 7.10
C PRO A 75 -2.67 17.13 8.10
N THR A 76 -3.35 17.47 9.20
CA THR A 76 -3.76 16.51 10.24
C THR A 76 -5.28 16.36 10.34
N VAL A 77 -6.03 17.09 9.52
CA VAL A 77 -7.50 17.10 9.53
C VAL A 77 -8.07 16.72 8.17
N GLY A 78 -9.25 16.09 8.17
CA GLY A 78 -9.94 15.66 6.95
C GLY A 78 -9.59 14.26 6.46
N GLY A 79 -10.11 13.92 5.28
CA GLY A 79 -9.88 12.65 4.60
C GLY A 79 -8.47 12.57 4.01
N VAL A 80 -7.83 11.41 4.11
CA VAL A 80 -6.50 11.18 3.51
C VAL A 80 -6.56 11.20 1.99
N PHE A 81 -7.67 10.72 1.42
CA PHE A 81 -7.93 10.70 -0.02
C PHE A 81 -9.06 11.68 -0.38
N SER A 82 -9.00 12.90 0.16
CA SER A 82 -10.03 13.94 -0.03
C SER A 82 -10.38 14.20 -1.50
N ASP A 83 -9.40 14.06 -2.39
CA ASP A 83 -9.58 14.32 -3.82
C ASP A 83 -9.87 13.05 -4.63
N TRP A 84 -10.24 11.95 -3.97
CA TRP A 84 -10.79 10.78 -4.66
C TRP A 84 -12.02 11.21 -5.47
N SER A 85 -12.10 10.79 -6.73
CA SER A 85 -13.22 11.11 -7.59
C SER A 85 -13.87 9.85 -8.16
N ASP A 86 -15.17 9.73 -7.96
CA ASP A 86 -16.03 8.67 -8.51
C ASP A 86 -16.35 8.85 -10.02
N LYS A 87 -15.81 9.91 -10.64
CA LYS A 87 -15.89 10.15 -12.07
C LYS A 87 -15.02 9.17 -12.84
N ALA A 88 -15.38 8.97 -14.11
CA ALA A 88 -14.62 8.15 -15.04
C ALA A 88 -13.20 8.72 -15.29
N ALA A 89 -12.21 7.84 -15.42
CA ALA A 89 -10.88 8.18 -15.88
C ALA A 89 -10.96 8.75 -17.32
N PRO A 90 -10.14 9.76 -17.68
CA PRO A 90 -9.03 10.32 -16.88
C PRO A 90 -9.43 11.41 -15.87
N ALA A 91 -10.70 11.85 -15.85
CA ALA A 91 -11.14 12.93 -14.98
C ALA A 91 -11.26 12.52 -13.50
N GLY A 92 -11.51 11.24 -13.22
CA GLY A 92 -11.56 10.68 -11.87
C GLY A 92 -10.81 9.35 -11.73
N ASN A 93 -11.12 8.62 -10.67
CA ASN A 93 -10.45 7.36 -10.30
C ASN A 93 -11.15 6.12 -10.84
N ILE A 94 -12.30 6.24 -11.50
CA ILE A 94 -13.08 5.07 -11.90
C ILE A 94 -12.78 4.67 -13.34
N LEU A 95 -12.38 3.43 -13.54
CA LEU A 95 -12.15 2.85 -14.87
C LEU A 95 -13.41 2.10 -15.33
N ASP A 96 -14.04 2.62 -16.37
CA ASP A 96 -15.15 1.95 -17.05
C ASP A 96 -14.62 0.95 -18.08
N GLY A 97 -15.30 -0.19 -18.23
CA GLY A 97 -14.98 -1.19 -19.26
C GLY A 97 -13.65 -1.92 -19.04
N PHE A 98 -13.22 -2.11 -17.79
CA PHE A 98 -12.01 -2.87 -17.49
C PHE A 98 -12.08 -4.30 -18.03
N VAL A 99 -11.04 -4.70 -18.76
CA VAL A 99 -10.86 -6.07 -19.25
C VAL A 99 -9.65 -6.68 -18.57
N TYR A 100 -9.87 -7.76 -17.82
CA TYR A 100 -8.78 -8.55 -17.24
C TYR A 100 -7.87 -9.09 -18.35
N ASN A 101 -6.57 -8.87 -18.22
CA ASN A 101 -5.59 -9.41 -19.15
C ASN A 101 -4.91 -10.66 -18.54
N PRO A 102 -5.15 -11.87 -19.06
CA PRO A 102 -4.57 -13.10 -18.51
C PRO A 102 -3.06 -13.23 -18.68
N ALA A 103 -2.45 -12.45 -19.59
CA ALA A 103 -1.01 -12.45 -19.78
C ALA A 103 -0.27 -11.60 -18.73
N LEU A 104 -0.97 -10.71 -18.03
CA LEU A 104 -0.37 -9.79 -17.06
C LEU A 104 -0.50 -10.35 -15.62
N PRO A 105 0.54 -10.20 -14.79
CA PRO A 105 0.49 -10.66 -13.41
C PRO A 105 -0.56 -9.88 -12.61
N VAL A 106 -1.11 -10.56 -11.62
CA VAL A 106 -1.98 -9.97 -10.60
C VAL A 106 -1.20 -9.92 -9.30
N HIS A 107 -1.22 -8.76 -8.64
CA HIS A 107 -0.65 -8.58 -7.33
C HIS A 107 -1.74 -8.46 -6.28
N LEU A 108 -1.46 -8.91 -5.06
CA LEU A 108 -2.35 -8.74 -3.91
C LEU A 108 -1.75 -7.73 -2.94
N GLY A 109 -2.60 -6.90 -2.37
CA GLY A 109 -2.35 -6.26 -1.08
C GLY A 109 -3.13 -7.00 -0.01
N VAL A 110 -2.50 -7.34 1.12
CA VAL A 110 -3.12 -8.09 2.21
C VAL A 110 -2.85 -7.39 3.54
N ASP A 111 -3.92 -7.02 4.23
CA ASP A 111 -3.91 -6.70 5.66
C ASP A 111 -4.53 -7.91 6.37
N PHE A 112 -3.77 -8.61 7.20
CA PHE A 112 -4.29 -9.79 7.89
C PHE A 112 -5.35 -9.39 8.91
N GLY A 113 -5.14 -8.29 9.64
CA GLY A 113 -6.02 -7.83 10.70
C GLY A 113 -6.24 -8.90 11.78
N ARG A 114 -6.56 -8.50 13.03
CA ARG A 114 -6.95 -9.54 13.99
C ARG A 114 -8.39 -9.96 13.69
N ARG A 115 -8.57 -11.10 13.03
CA ARG A 115 -9.89 -11.67 12.66
C ARG A 115 -10.70 -10.78 11.70
N THR A 116 -10.05 -9.81 11.08
CA THR A 116 -10.68 -8.80 10.23
C THR A 116 -9.82 -8.51 9.00
N PRO A 117 -9.41 -9.53 8.22
CA PRO A 117 -8.56 -9.32 7.07
C PRO A 117 -9.21 -8.46 5.99
N ALA A 118 -8.36 -7.86 5.16
CA ALA A 118 -8.74 -7.21 3.91
C ALA A 118 -7.71 -7.51 2.82
N VAL A 119 -8.21 -7.75 1.61
CA VAL A 119 -7.39 -8.06 0.44
C VAL A 119 -7.87 -7.26 -0.75
N VAL A 120 -6.93 -6.77 -1.54
CA VAL A 120 -7.19 -6.07 -2.80
C VAL A 120 -6.40 -6.70 -3.94
N TRP A 121 -7.02 -6.79 -5.12
CA TRP A 121 -6.40 -7.30 -6.35
C TRP A 121 -6.04 -6.17 -7.27
N VAL A 122 -4.78 -6.13 -7.71
CA VAL A 122 -4.27 -5.07 -8.59
C VAL A 122 -3.63 -5.68 -9.83
N GLN A 123 -4.00 -5.18 -11.01
CA GLN A 123 -3.32 -5.47 -12.27
C GLN A 123 -2.81 -4.17 -12.89
N GLN A 124 -1.57 -4.19 -13.34
CA GLN A 124 -0.95 -3.06 -14.03
C GLN A 124 -1.34 -3.10 -15.50
N GLN A 125 -1.92 -2.03 -16.03
CA GLN A 125 -2.31 -1.95 -17.43
C GLN A 125 -1.97 -0.58 -18.02
N THR A 126 -1.74 -0.53 -19.33
CA THR A 126 -1.58 0.75 -20.04
C THR A 126 -2.95 1.27 -20.45
N ILE A 127 -3.40 2.38 -19.86
CA ILE A 127 -4.68 3.02 -20.15
C ILE A 127 -4.40 4.43 -20.68
N GLY A 128 -4.94 4.77 -21.86
CA GLY A 128 -4.73 6.10 -22.47
C GLY A 128 -3.26 6.47 -22.69
N GLY A 129 -2.39 5.47 -22.89
CA GLY A 129 -0.94 5.66 -23.05
C GLY A 129 -0.13 5.77 -21.74
N ALA A 130 -0.78 5.69 -20.58
CA ALA A 130 -0.12 5.73 -19.28
C ALA A 130 -0.21 4.38 -18.55
N LEU A 131 0.84 4.00 -17.83
CA LEU A 131 0.81 2.82 -16.97
C LEU A 131 -0.01 3.11 -15.71
N CYS A 132 -1.16 2.45 -15.57
CA CYS A 132 -2.07 2.56 -14.45
C CYS A 132 -2.03 1.30 -13.57
N ASP A 133 -2.28 1.50 -12.29
CA ASP A 133 -2.46 0.47 -11.29
C ASP A 133 -3.97 0.30 -11.06
N VAL A 134 -4.56 -0.78 -11.59
CA VAL A 134 -6.02 -0.98 -11.58
C VAL A 134 -6.42 -1.95 -10.48
N VAL A 135 -7.13 -1.45 -9.47
CA VAL A 135 -7.78 -2.28 -8.45
C VAL A 135 -9.10 -2.81 -9.01
N PHE A 136 -9.25 -4.12 -9.12
CA PHE A 136 -10.39 -4.73 -9.82
C PHE A 136 -11.19 -5.75 -9.00
N ASP A 137 -10.68 -6.15 -7.84
CA ASP A 137 -11.44 -6.95 -6.88
C ASP A 137 -10.97 -6.71 -5.44
N GLU A 138 -11.79 -7.16 -4.48
CA GLU A 138 -11.53 -7.08 -3.05
C GLU A 138 -12.22 -8.22 -2.29
N VAL A 139 -11.71 -8.53 -1.09
CA VAL A 139 -12.42 -9.37 -0.10
C VAL A 139 -11.99 -8.96 1.30
N ALA A 140 -12.95 -8.90 2.23
CA ALA A 140 -12.68 -8.65 3.64
C ALA A 140 -13.61 -9.48 4.52
N PRO A 141 -13.38 -10.80 4.61
CA PRO A 141 -14.23 -11.66 5.42
C PRO A 141 -13.98 -11.36 6.90
N ASP A 142 -15.02 -11.49 7.72
CA ASP A 142 -14.93 -11.30 9.17
C ASP A 142 -14.67 -12.65 9.85
N GLU A 143 -14.00 -12.61 11.00
CA GLU A 143 -13.73 -13.78 11.86
C GLU A 143 -13.09 -14.97 11.12
N THR A 144 -12.22 -14.67 10.16
CA THR A 144 -11.65 -15.66 9.23
C THR A 144 -10.20 -15.99 9.57
N LEU A 145 -9.85 -17.28 9.51
CA LEU A 145 -8.48 -17.76 9.67
C LEU A 145 -7.70 -17.68 8.35
N THR A 146 -6.37 -17.65 8.42
CA THR A 146 -5.51 -17.51 7.22
C THR A 146 -5.73 -18.56 6.13
N PRO A 147 -5.95 -19.85 6.43
CA PRO A 147 -6.29 -20.84 5.39
C PRO A 147 -7.64 -20.56 4.70
N GLU A 148 -8.65 -20.13 5.45
CA GLU A 148 -9.95 -19.75 4.91
C GLU A 148 -9.86 -18.48 4.07
N LEU A 149 -9.03 -17.53 4.53
CA LEU A 149 -8.71 -16.33 3.76
C LEU A 149 -8.01 -16.69 2.45
N ALA A 150 -7.09 -17.66 2.44
CA ALA A 150 -6.44 -18.13 1.22
C ALA A 150 -7.47 -18.68 0.21
N LEU A 151 -8.47 -19.45 0.67
CA LEU A 151 -9.58 -19.90 -0.18
C LEU A 151 -10.42 -18.72 -0.70
N ALA A 152 -10.72 -17.76 0.17
CA ALA A 152 -11.44 -16.54 -0.20
C ALA A 152 -10.65 -15.68 -1.21
N MET A 153 -9.33 -15.76 -1.23
CA MET A 153 -8.49 -15.11 -2.23
C MET A 153 -8.55 -15.79 -3.61
N LEU A 154 -8.85 -17.09 -3.66
CA LEU A 154 -8.89 -17.87 -4.91
C LEU A 154 -10.30 -17.91 -5.53
N ALA A 155 -11.34 -17.75 -4.71
CA ALA A 155 -12.74 -17.81 -5.11
C ALA A 155 -13.24 -16.72 -6.11
N PRO A 156 -12.78 -15.46 -6.08
CA PRO A 156 -13.33 -14.40 -6.93
C PRO A 156 -13.19 -14.69 -8.43
N TRP A 157 -12.10 -15.35 -8.82
CA TRP A 157 -11.93 -15.86 -10.19
C TRP A 157 -13.04 -16.84 -10.60
N GLN A 158 -13.35 -17.80 -9.72
CA GLN A 158 -14.40 -18.81 -9.98
C GLN A 158 -15.77 -18.17 -10.14
N ARG A 159 -16.09 -17.15 -9.31
CA ARG A 159 -17.39 -16.46 -9.38
C ARG A 159 -17.53 -15.57 -10.61
N ARG A 160 -16.47 -14.87 -11.02
CA ARG A 160 -16.53 -13.87 -12.10
C ARG A 160 -16.32 -14.48 -13.49
N TRP A 161 -15.60 -15.60 -13.60
CA TRP A 161 -15.18 -16.16 -14.89
C TRP A 161 -15.47 -17.67 -15.04
N GLY A 162 -15.87 -18.36 -13.96
CA GLY A 162 -16.02 -19.81 -13.90
C GLY A 162 -17.24 -20.43 -14.61
N ALA A 163 -17.95 -19.69 -15.47
CA ALA A 163 -19.05 -20.24 -16.28
C ALA A 163 -18.87 -20.06 -17.81
N ARG A 164 -17.82 -19.36 -18.27
CA ARG A 164 -17.59 -19.15 -19.72
C ARG A 164 -16.50 -20.05 -20.33
N SER A 165 -15.85 -20.88 -19.51
CA SER A 165 -14.83 -21.84 -19.95
C SER A 165 -15.41 -23.25 -20.09
N THR A 166 -16.30 -23.46 -21.04
CA THR A 166 -16.67 -24.81 -21.54
C THR A 166 -16.65 -24.91 -23.06
N LEU A 167 -16.21 -23.89 -23.79
CA LEU A 167 -15.99 -23.99 -25.22
C LEU A 167 -14.51 -24.31 -25.48
N TYR A 168 -14.25 -25.61 -25.68
CA TYR A 168 -13.03 -26.21 -26.23
C TYR A 168 -11.74 -26.07 -25.40
N GLY A 169 -11.60 -26.94 -24.38
CA GLY A 169 -10.29 -27.52 -23.99
C GLY A 169 -9.20 -26.58 -23.43
N ALA A 170 -9.47 -25.29 -23.23
CA ALA A 170 -8.54 -24.39 -22.58
C ALA A 170 -8.59 -24.56 -21.06
N GLU A 171 -7.43 -24.78 -20.44
CA GLU A 171 -7.22 -24.76 -18.99
C GLU A 171 -7.98 -23.58 -18.34
N PRO A 172 -8.65 -23.79 -17.19
CA PRO A 172 -9.37 -22.72 -16.52
C PRO A 172 -8.41 -21.56 -16.23
N CYS A 173 -8.66 -20.40 -16.84
CA CYS A 173 -7.76 -19.25 -16.78
C CYS A 173 -7.77 -18.59 -15.38
N ARG A 174 -7.21 -19.25 -14.36
CA ARG A 174 -7.03 -18.72 -12.99
C ARG A 174 -6.32 -17.37 -13.06
N TRP A 175 -6.72 -16.42 -12.20
CA TRP A 175 -5.92 -15.21 -12.05
C TRP A 175 -4.49 -15.59 -11.72
N ARG A 176 -3.54 -15.10 -12.53
CA ARG A 176 -2.12 -15.36 -12.34
C ARG A 176 -1.62 -14.48 -11.21
N ILE A 177 -1.89 -14.90 -9.97
CA ILE A 177 -1.39 -14.23 -8.77
C ILE A 177 0.12 -14.47 -8.70
N ASP A 178 0.89 -13.40 -8.84
CA ASP A 178 2.35 -13.46 -8.89
C ASP A 178 2.94 -13.17 -7.52
N VAL A 179 2.52 -12.05 -6.91
CA VAL A 179 3.04 -11.57 -5.62
C VAL A 179 1.90 -11.09 -4.72
N ALA A 180 1.93 -11.50 -3.46
CA ALA A 180 1.13 -10.94 -2.38
C ALA A 180 2.02 -10.09 -1.45
N TYR A 181 1.71 -8.82 -1.32
CA TYR A 181 2.37 -7.89 -0.41
C TYR A 181 1.54 -7.76 0.85
N VAL A 182 2.13 -8.11 1.98
CA VAL A 182 1.36 -8.32 3.21
C VAL A 182 1.95 -7.53 4.37
N ASP A 183 1.13 -7.27 5.38
CA ASP A 183 1.59 -6.58 6.59
C ASP A 183 2.73 -7.34 7.30
N PRO A 184 3.59 -6.64 8.08
CA PRO A 184 4.67 -7.30 8.82
C PRO A 184 4.19 -8.20 9.96
N ALA A 185 2.97 -7.98 10.48
CA ALA A 185 2.41 -8.75 11.59
C ALA A 185 2.13 -10.20 11.18
N GLY A 186 1.91 -10.48 9.89
CA GLY A 186 1.81 -11.84 9.34
C GLY A 186 3.07 -12.71 9.51
N ASN A 187 4.21 -12.14 9.93
CA ASN A 187 5.40 -12.91 10.34
C ASN A 187 5.35 -13.38 11.81
N ALA A 188 4.39 -12.89 12.61
CA ALA A 188 4.20 -13.37 13.97
C ALA A 188 3.79 -14.84 13.92
N LYS A 189 4.44 -15.67 14.74
CA LYS A 189 4.07 -17.09 14.85
C LYS A 189 2.76 -17.20 15.63
N ASN A 190 1.83 -17.96 15.10
CA ASN A 190 0.65 -18.37 15.87
C ASN A 190 1.11 -19.30 17.01
N PRO A 191 0.81 -18.98 18.29
CA PRO A 191 1.24 -19.79 19.43
C PRO A 191 0.73 -21.23 19.42
N GLN A 192 -0.40 -21.49 18.76
CA GLN A 192 -1.05 -22.81 18.73
C GLN A 192 -0.52 -23.71 17.60
N THR A 193 -0.24 -23.14 16.43
CA THR A 193 0.18 -23.92 15.25
C THR A 193 1.67 -23.79 14.93
N GLY A 194 2.37 -22.81 15.53
CA GLY A 194 3.77 -22.50 15.25
C GLY A 194 4.04 -21.90 13.86
N ALA A 195 3.04 -21.90 12.98
CA ALA A 195 3.10 -21.35 11.64
C ALA A 195 2.86 -19.83 11.65
N THR A 196 3.44 -19.14 10.66
CA THR A 196 3.15 -17.73 10.38
C THR A 196 2.12 -17.63 9.27
N ASP A 197 1.32 -16.57 9.25
CA ASP A 197 0.34 -16.36 8.19
C ASP A 197 0.99 -16.25 6.80
N VAL A 198 2.17 -15.62 6.76
CA VAL A 198 3.05 -15.61 5.57
C VAL A 198 3.44 -17.02 5.13
N GLY A 199 3.80 -17.88 6.06
CA GLY A 199 4.15 -19.28 5.79
C GLY A 199 2.97 -20.05 5.23
N ILE A 200 1.78 -19.84 5.79
CA ILE A 200 0.53 -20.48 5.33
C ILE A 200 0.21 -20.05 3.88
N LEU A 201 0.21 -18.74 3.60
CA LEU A 201 -0.13 -18.24 2.26
C LEU A 201 0.83 -18.71 1.16
N ARG A 202 2.13 -18.88 1.47
CA ARG A 202 3.15 -19.35 0.50
C ARG A 202 2.94 -20.79 0.04
N ARG A 203 2.27 -21.61 0.84
CA ARG A 203 2.07 -23.02 0.51
C ARG A 203 1.28 -23.16 -0.78
N GLN A 204 1.54 -24.23 -1.52
CA GLN A 204 0.63 -24.63 -2.57
C GLN A 204 -0.73 -24.98 -1.96
N SER A 205 -1.77 -24.87 -2.77
CA SER A 205 -3.12 -25.25 -2.36
C SER A 205 -3.19 -26.79 -2.25
N ASP A 206 -2.71 -27.36 -1.14
CA ASP A 206 -2.75 -28.80 -0.86
C ASP A 206 -3.63 -29.06 0.38
N PRO A 207 -4.73 -29.84 0.26
CA PRO A 207 -5.61 -30.19 1.38
C PRO A 207 -5.03 -31.21 2.40
N GLY A 208 -3.88 -31.84 2.13
CA GLY A 208 -3.51 -33.12 2.76
C GLY A 208 -2.91 -33.12 4.17
N ASP A 209 -2.56 -31.98 4.78
CA ASP A 209 -1.77 -31.96 6.03
C ASP A 209 -2.47 -31.30 7.24
N GLY A 210 -3.76 -31.01 7.14
CA GLY A 210 -4.56 -30.44 8.23
C GLY A 210 -4.30 -28.95 8.54
N LEU A 211 -3.37 -28.28 7.84
CA LEU A 211 -3.12 -26.83 7.96
C LEU A 211 -3.84 -26.00 6.89
N GLY A 212 -4.40 -26.67 5.87
CA GLY A 212 -5.07 -26.04 4.73
C GLY A 212 -4.10 -25.55 3.63
N GLY A 213 -4.66 -25.30 2.45
CA GLY A 213 -3.90 -24.84 1.28
C GLY A 213 -3.61 -23.33 1.32
N GLY A 214 -2.43 -22.92 0.84
CA GLY A 214 -2.10 -21.52 0.61
C GLY A 214 -2.51 -21.05 -0.80
N ILE A 215 -2.12 -19.81 -1.16
CA ILE A 215 -2.35 -19.25 -2.50
C ILE A 215 -1.26 -19.66 -3.50
N GLY A 216 -0.13 -20.19 -3.03
CA GLY A 216 0.98 -20.66 -3.87
C GLY A 216 1.75 -19.55 -4.60
N ALA A 217 1.66 -18.30 -4.13
CA ALA A 217 2.31 -17.13 -4.70
C ALA A 217 3.52 -16.67 -3.87
N LEU A 218 4.35 -15.80 -4.42
CA LEU A 218 5.40 -15.14 -3.64
C LEU A 218 4.73 -14.22 -2.61
N VAL A 219 5.02 -14.41 -1.32
CA VAL A 219 4.51 -13.54 -0.24
C VAL A 219 5.64 -12.67 0.26
N VAL A 220 5.51 -11.35 0.13
CA VAL A 220 6.52 -10.35 0.47
C VAL A 220 6.05 -9.54 1.68
N THR A 221 6.94 -9.42 2.67
CA THR A 221 6.82 -8.49 3.80
C THR A 221 8.05 -7.58 3.82
N THR A 222 7.94 -6.44 4.51
CA THR A 222 9.09 -5.56 4.73
C THR A 222 9.12 -5.09 6.18
N THR A 223 10.31 -5.00 6.75
CA THR A 223 10.56 -4.48 8.10
C THR A 223 11.34 -3.17 8.08
N ALA A 224 11.64 -2.63 6.89
CA ALA A 224 12.35 -1.37 6.74
C ALA A 224 11.51 -0.23 7.33
N ALA A 225 12.09 0.55 8.25
CA ALA A 225 11.38 1.55 9.05
C ALA A 225 10.60 2.57 8.20
N ASP A 226 11.17 2.97 7.06
CA ASP A 226 10.56 3.88 6.10
C ASP A 226 9.33 3.24 5.40
N ARG A 227 9.39 1.95 5.10
CA ARG A 227 8.34 1.19 4.40
C ARG A 227 7.23 0.68 5.30
N VAL A 228 7.47 0.51 6.59
CA VAL A 228 6.41 0.15 7.55
C VAL A 228 5.62 1.36 8.04
N SER A 229 6.20 2.56 7.94
CA SER A 229 5.55 3.81 8.36
C SER A 229 4.21 4.03 7.65
N VAL A 230 3.14 4.12 8.43
CA VAL A 230 1.78 4.40 7.95
C VAL A 230 1.73 5.74 7.23
N SER A 231 2.23 6.81 7.87
CA SER A 231 2.21 8.16 7.31
C SER A 231 3.01 8.27 6.00
N ALA A 232 4.22 7.70 5.94
CA ALA A 232 5.03 7.73 4.71
C ALA A 232 4.37 6.93 3.58
N GLY A 233 3.81 5.76 3.91
CA GLY A 233 3.07 4.92 2.98
C GLY A 233 1.84 5.60 2.40
N LEU A 234 1.00 6.18 3.26
CA LEU A 234 -0.20 6.93 2.85
C LEU A 234 0.15 8.14 2.00
N THR A 235 1.20 8.87 2.36
CA THR A 235 1.69 10.01 1.56
C THR A 235 2.05 9.57 0.15
N LYS A 236 2.81 8.46 0.01
CA LYS A 236 3.18 7.93 -1.30
C LYS A 236 1.98 7.39 -2.09
N LEU A 237 1.07 6.67 -1.44
CA LEU A 237 -0.16 6.15 -2.05
C LEU A 237 -1.04 7.31 -2.53
N ARG A 238 -1.18 8.37 -1.72
CA ARG A 238 -1.96 9.56 -2.07
C ARG A 238 -1.50 10.17 -3.39
N GLY A 239 -0.20 10.21 -3.68
CA GLY A 239 0.26 10.75 -4.96
C GLY A 239 -0.13 9.94 -6.19
N ALA A 240 -0.49 8.65 -6.04
CA ALA A 240 -1.07 7.86 -7.13
C ALA A 240 -2.59 8.01 -7.25
N VAL A 241 -3.25 8.27 -6.12
CA VAL A 241 -4.73 8.37 -6.01
C VAL A 241 -5.22 9.78 -6.35
N CYS A 242 -4.58 10.78 -5.75
CA CYS A 242 -4.88 12.19 -5.74
C CYS A 242 -3.61 13.00 -6.09
N PRO A 243 -3.07 12.85 -7.32
CA PRO A 243 -1.94 13.68 -7.74
C PRO A 243 -2.35 15.16 -7.74
N GLY A 244 -1.39 16.05 -7.45
CA GLY A 244 -1.59 17.49 -7.56
C GLY A 244 -1.76 17.93 -9.01
N GLU A 245 -1.00 17.32 -9.92
CA GLU A 245 -1.10 17.56 -11.37
C GLU A 245 -0.93 16.25 -12.16
N GLY A 246 -1.56 16.17 -13.32
CA GLY A 246 -1.44 15.03 -14.22
C GLY A 246 -2.47 13.91 -13.97
N PRO A 247 -2.36 12.79 -14.72
CA PRO A 247 -3.34 11.72 -14.67
C PRO A 247 -3.25 10.92 -13.36
N ARG A 248 -4.41 10.51 -12.85
CA ARG A 248 -4.51 9.58 -11.73
C ARG A 248 -3.98 8.22 -12.16
N ARG A 249 -3.10 7.65 -11.34
CA ARG A 249 -2.43 6.39 -11.65
C ARG A 249 -3.09 5.19 -10.99
N LEU A 250 -3.59 5.36 -9.76
CA LEU A 250 -4.40 4.33 -9.11
C LEU A 250 -5.86 4.50 -9.54
N LEU A 251 -6.36 3.50 -10.26
CA LEU A 251 -7.74 3.42 -10.72
C LEU A 251 -8.46 2.26 -10.05
N MET A 252 -9.77 2.38 -9.91
CA MET A 252 -10.66 1.31 -9.46
C MET A 252 -11.66 1.00 -10.56
N THR A 253 -11.98 -0.27 -10.82
CA THR A 253 -13.01 -0.56 -11.82
C THR A 253 -14.39 -0.10 -11.35
N ARG A 254 -15.24 0.30 -12.30
CA ARG A 254 -16.63 0.68 -12.02
C ARG A 254 -17.36 -0.39 -11.23
N GLU A 255 -17.21 -1.66 -11.61
CA GLU A 255 -17.94 -2.75 -10.94
C GLU A 255 -17.50 -2.92 -9.48
N LEU A 256 -16.21 -2.78 -9.19
CA LEU A 256 -15.71 -2.82 -7.82
C LEU A 256 -16.24 -1.63 -7.01
N TRP A 257 -16.19 -0.43 -7.59
CA TRP A 257 -16.68 0.78 -6.93
C TRP A 257 -18.15 0.67 -6.57
N ASP A 258 -19.00 0.36 -7.56
CA ASP A 258 -20.44 0.29 -7.41
C ASP A 258 -20.84 -0.81 -6.41
N ARG A 259 -20.21 -2.00 -6.50
CA ARG A 259 -20.39 -3.09 -5.53
C ARG A 259 -20.06 -2.64 -4.12
N GLY A 260 -18.93 -1.95 -3.94
CA GLY A 260 -18.47 -1.49 -2.63
C GLY A 260 -19.39 -0.40 -2.03
N MET A 261 -19.98 0.45 -2.86
CA MET A 261 -20.92 1.49 -2.41
C MET A 261 -22.30 0.91 -2.09
N GLN A 262 -22.77 -0.07 -2.87
CA GLN A 262 -24.08 -0.72 -2.73
C GLN A 262 -24.11 -1.83 -1.67
N ALA A 263 -22.96 -2.29 -1.17
CA ALA A 263 -22.88 -3.31 -0.14
C ALA A 263 -23.73 -2.96 1.10
N PRO A 264 -24.15 -3.91 1.94
CA PRO A 264 -24.75 -3.62 3.24
C PRO A 264 -23.85 -2.72 4.10
N ALA A 265 -24.40 -1.79 4.88
CA ALA A 265 -23.62 -0.80 5.65
C ALA A 265 -22.59 -1.39 6.61
N LYS A 266 -22.85 -2.61 7.11
CA LYS A 266 -21.95 -3.37 7.99
C LYS A 266 -20.73 -3.95 7.28
N GLU A 267 -20.77 -4.09 5.96
CA GLU A 267 -19.68 -4.67 5.19
C GLU A 267 -18.55 -3.64 4.97
N ARG A 268 -17.33 -4.12 5.20
CA ARG A 268 -16.11 -3.35 4.97
C ARG A 268 -15.77 -3.46 3.48
N THR A 269 -15.63 -2.31 2.81
CA THR A 269 -15.32 -2.24 1.37
C THR A 269 -14.22 -1.20 1.13
N LEU A 270 -13.43 -1.35 0.06
CA LEU A 270 -12.40 -0.36 -0.30
C LEU A 270 -13.04 0.98 -0.67
N SER A 271 -14.17 1.00 -1.38
CA SER A 271 -14.88 2.23 -1.74
C SER A 271 -15.19 3.08 -0.51
N ARG A 272 -15.77 2.48 0.53
CA ARG A 272 -16.04 3.18 1.80
C ARG A 272 -14.78 3.54 2.54
N SER A 273 -13.79 2.65 2.53
CA SER A 273 -12.51 2.89 3.17
C SER A 273 -11.86 4.14 2.60
N LEU A 274 -11.79 4.29 1.28
CA LEU A 274 -11.25 5.47 0.61
C LEU A 274 -12.00 6.77 0.97
N MET A 275 -13.33 6.71 1.07
CA MET A 275 -14.15 7.88 1.40
C MET A 275 -14.10 8.27 2.90
N GLN A 276 -13.91 7.31 3.79
CA GLN A 276 -13.99 7.52 5.25
C GLN A 276 -12.62 7.60 5.94
N TYR A 277 -11.55 7.17 5.27
CA TYR A 277 -10.22 7.14 5.88
C TYR A 277 -9.69 8.56 6.09
N ALA A 278 -9.48 8.93 7.35
CA ALA A 278 -9.13 10.27 7.80
C ALA A 278 -7.81 10.26 8.57
N TRP A 279 -7.12 11.39 8.59
CA TRP A 279 -5.81 11.52 9.25
C TRP A 279 -5.84 11.12 10.73
N LYS A 280 -6.92 11.46 11.45
CA LYS A 280 -7.13 11.01 12.84
C LYS A 280 -7.07 9.48 13.02
N HIS A 281 -7.53 8.72 12.02
CA HIS A 281 -7.50 7.26 12.06
C HIS A 281 -6.10 6.72 11.81
N ALA A 282 -5.35 7.35 10.90
CA ALA A 282 -3.95 7.04 10.66
C ALA A 282 -3.07 7.34 11.88
N GLU A 283 -3.30 8.48 12.55
CA GLU A 283 -2.60 8.88 13.78
C GLU A 283 -2.92 7.94 14.94
N ALA A 284 -4.21 7.63 15.17
CA ALA A 284 -4.62 6.68 16.19
C ALA A 284 -3.91 5.33 15.97
N LYS A 285 -3.90 4.81 14.73
CA LYS A 285 -3.23 3.55 14.40
C LYS A 285 -1.71 3.61 14.61
N ALA A 286 -1.06 4.70 14.20
CA ALA A 286 0.38 4.90 14.41
C ALA A 286 0.76 4.96 15.91
N GLY A 287 -0.14 5.46 16.75
CA GLY A 287 0.00 5.50 18.20
C GLY A 287 -0.44 4.23 18.94
N GLY A 288 -0.85 3.17 18.24
CA GLY A 288 -1.34 1.93 18.86
C GLY A 288 -2.79 2.02 19.40
N GLY A 289 -3.55 3.04 18.99
CA GLY A 289 -4.96 3.21 19.30
C GLY A 289 -5.89 2.22 18.58
N SER A 290 -7.19 2.31 18.86
CA SER A 290 -8.19 1.38 18.34
C SER A 290 -8.32 1.41 16.81
N GLU A 291 -8.42 0.23 16.20
CA GLU A 291 -8.59 0.08 14.76
C GLU A 291 -9.98 0.53 14.31
N HIS A 292 -10.04 1.38 13.29
CA HIS A 292 -11.30 1.76 12.65
C HIS A 292 -11.58 0.84 11.45
N PRO A 293 -12.83 0.38 11.23
CA PRO A 293 -13.15 -0.56 10.16
C PRO A 293 -12.75 -0.08 8.74
N SER A 294 -12.71 1.24 8.53
CA SER A 294 -12.30 1.84 7.25
C SER A 294 -10.79 1.75 6.97
N THR A 295 -9.98 1.22 7.90
CA THR A 295 -8.52 1.20 7.76
C THR A 295 -7.99 0.02 6.96
N HIS A 296 -8.62 -1.15 7.06
CA HIS A 296 -8.02 -2.40 6.60
C HIS A 296 -7.78 -2.47 5.08
N HIS A 297 -8.76 -2.07 4.26
CA HIS A 297 -8.57 -2.07 2.80
C HIS A 297 -7.53 -1.04 2.34
N VAL A 298 -7.50 0.12 3.00
CA VAL A 298 -6.50 1.15 2.72
C VAL A 298 -5.10 0.66 3.12
N ASP A 299 -4.99 -0.08 4.22
CA ASP A 299 -3.73 -0.70 4.63
C ASP A 299 -3.29 -1.81 3.68
N ALA A 300 -4.19 -2.71 3.27
CA ALA A 300 -3.92 -3.72 2.25
C ALA A 300 -3.39 -3.07 0.96
N LEU A 301 -4.06 -2.02 0.49
CA LEU A 301 -3.66 -1.24 -0.67
C LEU A 301 -2.31 -0.53 -0.46
N ARG A 302 -2.06 0.01 0.74
CA ARG A 302 -0.80 0.64 1.12
C ARG A 302 0.35 -0.36 1.10
N TYR A 303 0.18 -1.57 1.65
CA TYR A 303 1.21 -2.60 1.64
C TYR A 303 1.57 -3.03 0.22
N TRP A 304 0.57 -3.21 -0.64
CA TRP A 304 0.81 -3.44 -2.06
C TRP A 304 1.56 -2.27 -2.71
N TYR A 305 1.12 -1.02 -2.49
CA TYR A 305 1.74 0.13 -3.13
C TYR A 305 3.20 0.32 -2.69
N ILE A 306 3.47 0.16 -1.40
CA ILE A 306 4.84 0.20 -0.88
C ILE A 306 5.66 -0.94 -1.48
N GLY A 307 5.18 -2.18 -1.37
CA GLY A 307 5.93 -3.34 -1.83
C GLY A 307 6.23 -3.31 -3.33
N ALA A 308 5.25 -2.94 -4.15
CA ALA A 308 5.37 -2.93 -5.60
C ALA A 308 5.99 -1.64 -6.17
N ARG A 309 5.83 -0.50 -5.49
CA ARG A 309 6.14 0.84 -6.06
C ARG A 309 7.13 1.68 -5.24
N TRP A 310 7.68 1.20 -4.11
CA TRP A 310 8.55 2.04 -3.24
C TRP A 310 9.69 2.76 -3.97
N GLY A 311 10.36 2.04 -4.88
CA GLY A 311 11.50 2.54 -5.67
C GLY A 311 11.13 3.27 -6.96
N ILE A 312 9.83 3.36 -7.29
CA ILE A 312 9.36 4.13 -8.43
C ILE A 312 9.10 5.54 -7.92
N GLY A 313 10.01 6.47 -8.24
CA GLY A 313 9.86 7.89 -7.88
C GLY A 313 8.56 8.49 -8.39
N ALA A 314 8.17 9.63 -7.82
CA ALA A 314 6.97 10.42 -8.12
C ALA A 314 6.74 10.76 -9.61
N GLY A 315 7.74 10.57 -10.49
CA GLY A 315 7.70 10.89 -11.92
C GLY A 315 7.78 9.71 -12.90
N GLY A 316 7.79 8.45 -12.43
CA GLY A 316 7.68 7.27 -13.31
C GLY A 316 8.93 6.88 -14.10
N ALA A 317 9.56 5.78 -13.69
CA ALA A 317 10.03 4.70 -14.55
C ALA A 317 10.22 3.47 -13.65
N SER A 318 9.68 2.33 -14.06
CA SER A 318 9.85 1.07 -13.34
C SER A 318 11.27 0.55 -13.53
N ALA A 319 12.06 0.50 -12.47
CA ALA A 319 13.09 -0.52 -12.40
C ALA A 319 12.35 -1.85 -12.18
N HIS A 320 12.11 -2.58 -13.27
CA HIS A 320 11.72 -3.98 -13.17
C HIS A 320 12.72 -4.68 -12.25
N ILE A 321 12.25 -5.25 -11.15
CA ILE A 321 12.94 -6.39 -10.53
C ILE A 321 12.68 -7.57 -11.47
N GLY A 322 13.38 -7.55 -12.61
CA GLY A 322 13.51 -8.67 -13.51
C GLY A 322 14.80 -9.40 -13.17
N GLY A 323 14.68 -10.66 -12.76
CA GLY A 323 15.75 -11.64 -12.92
C GLY A 323 16.52 -12.04 -11.67
N ALA A 324 15.98 -13.03 -10.96
CA ALA A 324 16.72 -14.28 -10.75
C ALA A 324 15.69 -15.41 -10.68
N LEU A 325 15.21 -15.82 -11.87
CA LEU A 325 14.70 -17.18 -12.04
C LEU A 325 15.86 -18.11 -11.72
N LEU A 326 15.82 -18.75 -10.56
CA LEU A 326 16.63 -19.92 -10.30
C LEU A 326 16.29 -20.96 -11.39
N PRO A 327 17.28 -21.52 -12.11
CA PRO A 327 17.00 -22.56 -13.08
C PRO A 327 16.36 -23.73 -12.35
N ARG A 328 15.15 -24.11 -12.78
CA ARG A 328 14.58 -25.43 -12.47
C ARG A 328 15.49 -26.44 -13.16
N SER A 329 16.38 -27.07 -12.40
CA SER A 329 17.08 -28.28 -12.80
C SER A 329 16.04 -29.37 -13.04
N GLY A 330 15.70 -29.57 -14.31
CA GLY A 330 15.01 -30.77 -14.76
C GLY A 330 15.94 -31.96 -14.62
N MET A 331 15.67 -32.86 -13.67
CA MET A 331 16.13 -34.24 -13.80
C MET A 331 15.21 -34.94 -14.77
N VAL A 332 15.65 -34.98 -16.03
CA VAL A 332 15.24 -35.97 -17.01
C VAL A 332 16.25 -37.11 -16.93
N GLY A 333 15.81 -38.26 -16.46
CA GLY A 333 16.41 -39.58 -16.69
C GLY A 333 15.23 -40.55 -16.69
N VAL A 334 14.64 -40.84 -17.85
CA VAL A 334 15.02 -41.89 -18.81
C VAL A 334 15.12 -43.26 -18.13
N ARG A 335 14.32 -44.18 -18.68
CA ARG A 335 14.08 -45.59 -18.32
C ARG A 335 15.26 -46.34 -17.73
#